data_AF-A0A7S3NCQ0-F1
#
_entry.id   AF-A0A7S3NCQ0-F1
#
_cell.length_a   1.000
_cell.length_b   1.000
_cell.length_c   1.000
_cell.angle_alpha   90.00
_cell.angle_beta   90.00
_cell.angle_gamma   90.00
#
_symmetry.space_group_name_H-M   'P 1'
#
loop_
_entity.id
_entity.type
_entity.pdbx_description
1 polymer ?
#
loop_
_entity_poly.entity_id
_entity_poly.type
_entity_poly.pdbx_seq_one_letter_code
_entity_poly.pdbx_strand_id
1 'polypeptide(L)'
;NDEALLDSLYSIAAACLWVKILYMFRLTRFLGPLLKMLAMMMWDILIFMFLFIIILVIYATIGTLMFYSVVNYSDFWSAMVTLFGSALGGFDLTLLNNTNKGKRVGEAYIISFLILCFIL
;
A
#
# COMPACT_ATOMS: atom_id res chain seq x y z
N ASN A 1 3.49 17.21 25.58
CA ASN A 1 3.08 17.06 24.17
C ASN A 1 4.13 17.64 23.22
N ASP A 2 4.76 18.75 23.57
CA ASP A 2 5.78 19.38 22.71
C ASP A 2 7.08 18.57 22.56
N GLU A 3 7.51 17.84 23.60
CA GLU A 3 8.69 16.96 23.53
C GLU A 3 8.51 15.79 22.54
N ALA A 4 7.32 15.19 22.48
CA ALA A 4 7.01 14.12 21.53
C ALA A 4 6.95 14.63 20.08
N LEU A 5 6.51 15.88 19.88
CA LEU A 5 6.57 16.52 18.57
C LEU A 5 8.01 16.81 18.16
N LEU A 6 8.86 17.28 19.08
CA LEU A 6 10.28 17.50 18.81
C LEU A 6 11.00 16.19 18.45
N ASP A 7 10.76 15.10 19.18
CA ASP A 7 11.33 13.78 18.85
C ASP A 7 10.90 13.29 17.47
N SER A 8 9.63 13.49 17.10
CA SER A 8 9.15 13.14 15.75
C SER A 8 9.86 13.96 14.67
N LEU A 9 10.10 15.26 14.90
CA LEU A 9 10.81 16.14 13.96
C LEU A 9 12.29 15.78 13.83
N TYR A 10 12.96 15.44 14.93
CA TYR A 10 14.35 14.97 14.90
C TYR A 10 14.48 13.65 14.13
N SER A 11 13.52 12.74 14.25
CA SER A 11 13.51 11.48 13.50
C SER A 11 13.37 11.70 11.99
N ILE A 12 12.52 12.64 11.57
CA ILE A 12 12.32 13.01 10.16
C ILE A 12 13.57 13.68 9.61
N ALA A 13 14.18 14.61 10.37
CA ALA A 13 15.42 15.27 9.97
C ALA A 13 16.57 14.26 9.81
N ALA A 14 16.68 13.28 10.71
CA ALA A 14 17.66 12.21 10.61
C ALA A 14 17.42 11.35 9.35
N ALA A 15 16.18 10.99 9.03
CA ALA A 15 15.84 10.26 7.82
C ALA A 15 16.21 11.05 6.54
N CYS A 16 15.94 12.35 6.50
CA CYS A 16 16.34 13.21 5.38
C CYS A 16 17.86 13.28 5.20
N LEU A 17 18.64 13.29 6.30
CA LEU A 17 20.10 13.26 6.24
C LEU A 17 20.62 11.96 5.63
N TRP A 18 20.01 10.82 5.95
CA TRP A 18 20.34 9.53 5.33
C TRP A 18 20.09 9.52 3.81
N VAL A 19 19.00 10.12 3.35
CA VAL A 19 18.72 10.28 1.91
C VAL A 19 19.77 11.18 1.24
N LYS A 20 20.21 12.25 1.91
CA LYS A 20 21.25 13.16 1.39
C LYS A 20 22.61 12.46 1.27
N ILE A 21 22.95 11.59 2.23
CA ILE A 21 24.17 10.75 2.19
C ILE A 21 24.11 9.78 1.00
N LEU A 22 22.97 9.13 0.75
CA LEU A 22 22.75 8.29 -0.43
C LEU A 22 22.97 9.05 -1.75
N TYR A 23 22.60 10.33 -1.80
CA TYR A 23 22.85 11.16 -2.97
C TYR A 23 24.33 11.51 -3.16
N MET A 24 25.09 11.69 -2.08
CA MET A 24 26.55 11.91 -2.16
C MET A 24 27.29 10.67 -2.68
N PHE A 25 26.79 9.46 -2.43
CA PHE A 25 27.35 8.22 -2.98
C PHE A 25 27.31 8.14 -4.52
N ARG A 26 26.61 9.06 -5.20
CA ARG A 26 26.67 9.25 -6.66
C ARG A 26 28.08 9.61 -7.17
N LEU A 27 29.00 10.06 -6.31
CA LEU A 27 30.40 10.36 -6.67
C LEU A 27 31.22 9.10 -7.04
N THR A 28 30.79 7.92 -6.59
CA THR A 28 31.50 6.65 -6.86
C THR A 28 31.22 6.15 -8.28
N ARG A 29 32.28 5.81 -9.02
CA ARG A 29 32.25 5.42 -10.46
C ARG A 29 31.23 4.31 -10.81
N PHE A 30 30.87 3.45 -9.85
CA PHE A 30 29.88 2.37 -10.02
C PHE A 30 28.45 2.75 -9.61
N LEU A 31 28.28 3.62 -8.62
CA LEU A 31 26.95 3.98 -8.07
C LEU A 31 26.22 5.02 -8.92
N GLY A 32 26.96 5.87 -9.66
CA GLY A 32 26.37 6.87 -10.56
C GLY A 32 25.42 6.27 -11.62
N PRO A 33 25.85 5.27 -12.42
CA PRO A 33 24.99 4.62 -13.41
C PRO A 33 23.77 3.91 -12.79
N LEU A 34 23.94 3.26 -11.64
CA LEU A 34 22.86 2.59 -10.91
C LEU A 34 21.79 3.58 -10.46
N LEU A 35 22.19 4.72 -9.90
CA LEU A 35 21.25 5.75 -9.45
C LEU A 35 20.47 6.37 -10.61
N LYS A 36 21.12 6.54 -11.77
CA LYS A 36 20.46 7.01 -13.00
C LYS A 36 19.46 5.99 -13.53
N MET A 37 19.79 4.70 -13.50
CA MET A 37 18.89 3.62 -13.88
C MET A 37 17.68 3.56 -12.94
N LEU A 38 17.90 3.63 -11.62
CA LEU A 38 16.84 3.66 -10.62
C LEU A 38 15.91 4.87 -10.81
N ALA A 39 16.46 6.05 -11.08
CA ALA A 39 15.66 7.24 -11.35
C ALA A 39 14.74 7.08 -12.58
N MET A 40 15.19 6.37 -13.62
CA MET A 40 14.35 6.07 -14.78
C MET A 40 13.27 5.04 -14.43
N MET A 41 13.61 3.98 -13.69
CA MET A 41 12.64 2.97 -13.25
C MET A 41 11.59 3.53 -12.27
N MET A 42 11.95 4.52 -11.45
CA MET A 42 11.02 5.17 -10.51
C MET A 42 9.84 5.82 -11.22
N TRP A 43 10.05 6.35 -12.43
CA TRP A 43 8.96 6.95 -13.20
C TRP A 43 7.91 5.91 -13.60
N ASP A 44 8.37 4.75 -14.07
CA ASP A 44 7.50 3.64 -14.44
C ASP A 44 6.77 3.07 -13.21
N ILE A 45 7.48 2.95 -12.07
CA ILE A 45 6.90 2.53 -10.79
C ILE A 45 5.81 3.52 -10.32
N LEU A 46 6.00 4.82 -10.51
CA LEU A 46 5.00 5.82 -10.12
C LEU A 46 3.72 5.71 -10.93
N ILE A 47 3.82 5.50 -12.25
CA ILE A 47 2.66 5.28 -13.12
C ILE A 47 1.92 4.01 -12.70
N PHE A 48 2.66 2.95 -12.43
CA PHE A 48 2.13 1.69 -11.93
C PHE A 48 1.40 1.84 -10.59
N MET A 49 2.03 2.52 -9.64
CA MET A 49 1.48 2.79 -8.32
C MET A 49 0.18 3.60 -8.40
N PHE A 50 0.08 4.54 -9.35
CA PHE A 50 -1.14 5.31 -9.56
C PHE A 50 -2.32 4.42 -10.01
N LEU A 51 -2.08 3.50 -10.95
CA LEU A 51 -3.09 2.52 -11.37
C LEU A 51 -3.51 1.60 -10.23
N PHE A 52 -2.55 1.16 -9.42
CA PHE A 52 -2.81 0.32 -8.25
C PHE A 52 -3.71 1.04 -7.22
N ILE A 53 -3.43 2.32 -6.93
CA ILE A 53 -4.25 3.13 -6.02
C ILE A 53 -5.70 3.25 -6.53
N ILE A 54 -5.90 3.45 -7.83
CA ILE A 54 -7.26 3.54 -8.41
C ILE A 54 -8.04 2.24 -8.17
N ILE A 55 -7.43 1.08 -8.48
CA ILE A 55 -8.06 -0.23 -8.26
C ILE A 55 -8.38 -0.41 -6.77
N LEU A 56 -7.43 -0.04 -5.91
CA LEU A 56 -7.59 -0.16 -4.46
C LEU A 56 -8.75 0.69 -3.94
N VAL A 57 -8.93 1.92 -4.42
CA VAL A 57 -10.06 2.80 -4.05
C VAL A 57 -11.39 2.20 -4.52
N ILE A 58 -11.47 1.73 -5.77
CA ILE A 58 -12.68 1.10 -6.31
C ILE A 58 -13.07 -0.11 -5.46
N TYR A 59 -12.10 -0.99 -5.18
CA TYR A 59 -12.36 -2.16 -4.36
C TYR A 59 -12.71 -1.78 -2.92
N ALA A 60 -12.03 -0.82 -2.30
CA ALA A 60 -12.35 -0.36 -0.95
C ALA A 60 -13.79 0.16 -0.85
N THR A 61 -14.25 0.97 -1.81
CA THR A 61 -15.65 1.43 -1.83
C THR A 61 -16.65 0.27 -1.95
N ILE A 62 -16.42 -0.68 -2.86
CA ILE A 62 -17.28 -1.87 -3.01
C ILE A 62 -17.27 -2.71 -1.72
N GLY A 63 -16.10 -2.88 -1.10
CA GLY A 63 -15.91 -3.63 0.13
C GLY A 63 -16.67 -3.02 1.30
N THR A 64 -16.59 -1.70 1.47
CA THR A 64 -17.36 -0.99 2.51
C THR A 64 -18.87 -1.08 2.32
N LEU A 65 -19.36 -0.99 1.08
CA LEU A 65 -20.79 -1.08 0.80
C LEU A 65 -21.33 -2.51 0.98
N MET A 66 -20.56 -3.52 0.59
CA MET A 66 -20.98 -4.93 0.65
C MET A 66 -20.79 -5.56 2.03
N PHE A 67 -19.74 -5.18 2.74
CA PHE A 67 -19.29 -5.83 3.98
C PHE A 67 -19.23 -4.87 5.18
N TYR A 68 -20.05 -3.81 5.18
CA TYR A 68 -20.15 -2.84 6.28
C TYR A 68 -20.28 -3.48 7.68
N SER A 69 -20.90 -4.67 7.77
CA SER A 69 -21.08 -5.39 9.03
C SER A 69 -19.78 -6.00 9.60
N VAL A 70 -18.69 -6.03 8.83
CA VAL A 70 -17.39 -6.57 9.24
C VAL A 70 -16.51 -5.41 9.69
N VAL A 71 -15.92 -5.51 10.90
CA VAL A 71 -15.11 -4.44 11.52
C VAL A 71 -14.00 -3.93 10.59
N ASN A 72 -13.36 -4.81 9.84
CA ASN A 72 -12.27 -4.42 8.94
C ASN A 72 -12.75 -3.65 7.69
N TYR A 73 -14.05 -3.69 7.40
CA TYR A 73 -14.70 -3.04 6.26
C TYR A 73 -15.77 -2.00 6.69
N SER A 74 -15.85 -1.65 7.98
CA SER A 74 -16.82 -0.65 8.47
C SER A 74 -16.50 0.75 7.93
N ASP A 75 -15.21 1.07 7.83
CA ASP A 75 -14.71 2.35 7.37
C ASP A 75 -13.91 2.21 6.08
N PHE A 76 -14.02 3.21 5.22
CA PHE A 76 -13.28 3.26 3.95
C PHE A 76 -11.76 3.14 4.18
N TRP A 77 -11.24 3.84 5.18
CA TRP A 77 -9.81 3.79 5.51
C TRP A 77 -9.37 2.40 6.01
N SER A 78 -10.17 1.76 6.86
CA SER A 78 -9.89 0.41 7.36
C SER A 78 -9.94 -0.62 6.22
N ALA A 79 -10.92 -0.51 5.32
CA ALA A 79 -11.01 -1.36 4.13
C ALA A 79 -9.82 -1.15 3.20
N MET A 80 -9.39 0.09 3.02
CA MET A 80 -8.23 0.46 2.20
C MET A 80 -6.93 -0.17 2.75
N VAL A 81 -6.68 -0.05 4.06
CA VAL A 81 -5.51 -0.67 4.71
C VAL A 81 -5.57 -2.20 4.66
N THR A 82 -6.75 -2.78 4.85
CA THR A 82 -6.96 -4.24 4.77
C THR A 82 -6.68 -4.76 3.36
N LEU A 83 -7.17 -4.09 2.33
CA LEU A 83 -6.92 -4.45 0.92
C LEU A 83 -5.46 -4.23 0.53
N PHE A 84 -4.82 -3.17 1.04
CA PHE A 84 -3.39 -2.94 0.85
C PHE A 84 -2.55 -4.06 1.48
N GLY A 85 -2.86 -4.44 2.72
CA GLY A 85 -2.22 -5.57 3.40
C GLY A 85 -2.48 -6.90 2.70
N SER A 86 -3.66 -7.08 2.12
CA SER A 86 -4.01 -8.27 1.33
C SER A 86 -3.18 -8.36 0.05
N ALA A 87 -2.93 -7.24 -0.63
CA ALA A 87 -2.07 -7.19 -1.82
C ALA A 87 -0.60 -7.53 -1.50
N LEU A 88 -0.13 -7.24 -0.27
CA LEU A 88 1.20 -7.62 0.22
C LEU A 88 1.30 -9.10 0.70
N GLY A 89 0.21 -9.86 0.59
CA GLY A 89 0.16 -11.28 0.96
C GLY A 89 -0.44 -11.55 2.35
N GLY A 90 -0.85 -10.53 3.09
CA GLY A 90 -1.53 -10.65 4.39
C GLY A 90 -3.03 -10.86 4.27
N PHE A 91 -3.49 -11.71 3.35
CA PHE A 91 -4.92 -11.95 3.14
C PHE A 91 -5.43 -13.06 4.06
N ASP A 92 -6.54 -12.81 4.75
CA ASP A 92 -7.24 -13.81 5.54
C ASP A 92 -8.67 -13.99 5.00
N LEU A 93 -8.87 -15.10 4.28
CA LEU A 93 -10.15 -15.47 3.66
C LEU A 93 -11.23 -15.79 4.71
N THR A 94 -10.85 -16.01 5.97
CA THR A 94 -11.79 -16.36 7.04
C THR A 94 -12.52 -15.14 7.60
N LEU A 95 -11.98 -13.93 7.40
CA LEU A 95 -12.56 -12.68 7.91
C LEU A 95 -13.95 -12.37 7.34
N LEU A 96 -14.24 -12.83 6.12
CA LEU A 96 -15.52 -12.61 5.44
C LEU A 96 -16.51 -13.76 5.59
N ASN A 97 -16.11 -14.87 6.24
CA ASN A 97 -16.97 -16.06 6.42
C ASN A 97 -18.19 -15.81 7.31
N ASN A 98 -18.11 -14.85 8.23
CA ASN A 98 -19.20 -14.54 9.18
C ASN A 98 -20.21 -13.51 8.65
N THR A 99 -20.18 -13.17 7.34
CA THR A 99 -21.07 -12.15 6.78
C THR A 99 -22.39 -12.74 6.30
N ASN A 100 -23.50 -12.02 6.56
CA ASN A 100 -24.87 -12.36 6.12
C ASN A 100 -25.04 -12.53 4.60
N LYS A 101 -24.13 -11.98 3.79
CA LYS A 101 -24.17 -12.02 2.31
C LYS A 101 -23.64 -13.33 1.71
N GLY A 102 -23.23 -14.28 2.55
CA GLY A 102 -22.80 -15.61 2.16
C GLY A 102 -21.29 -15.70 1.90
N LYS A 103 -20.66 -16.71 2.49
CA LYS A 103 -19.22 -17.03 2.40
C LYS A 103 -18.63 -16.95 0.98
N ARG A 104 -19.37 -17.46 -0.02
CA ARG A 104 -18.93 -17.51 -1.42
C ARG A 104 -18.72 -16.13 -2.05
N VAL A 105 -19.48 -15.11 -1.64
CA VAL A 105 -19.39 -13.76 -2.23
C VAL A 105 -18.16 -13.03 -1.71
N GLY A 106 -17.84 -13.18 -0.42
CA GLY A 106 -16.63 -12.61 0.18
C GLY A 106 -15.34 -13.21 -0.37
N GLU A 107 -15.30 -14.54 -0.49
CA GLU A 107 -14.16 -15.25 -1.09
C GLU A 107 -13.95 -14.83 -2.55
N ALA A 108 -15.01 -14.79 -3.36
CA ALA A 108 -14.92 -14.38 -4.77
C ALA A 108 -14.42 -12.94 -4.93
N TYR A 109 -14.83 -12.02 -4.04
CA TYR A 109 -14.42 -10.62 -4.06
C TYR A 109 -12.92 -10.44 -3.76
N ILE A 110 -12.38 -11.14 -2.74
CA ILE A 110 -10.94 -11.09 -2.46
C ILE A 110 -10.15 -11.70 -3.62
N ILE A 111 -10.59 -12.83 -4.16
CA ILE A 111 -9.90 -13.51 -5.26
C ILE A 111 -9.87 -12.62 -6.51
N SER A 112 -10.97 -11.97 -6.86
CA SER A 112 -11.01 -11.07 -8.02
C SER A 112 -10.08 -9.86 -7.86
N PHE A 113 -10.00 -9.31 -6.64
CA PHE A 113 -9.05 -8.25 -6.30
C PHE A 113 -7.60 -8.73 -6.46
N LEU A 114 -7.28 -9.89 -5.90
CA LEU A 114 -5.91 -10.44 -5.89
C LEU A 114 -5.43 -10.77 -7.31
N ILE A 115 -6.30 -11.32 -8.16
CA ILE A 115 -5.99 -11.57 -9.58
C ILE A 115 -5.68 -10.25 -10.30
N LEU A 116 -6.47 -9.20 -10.07
CA LEU A 116 -6.21 -7.88 -10.66
C LEU A 116 -4.90 -7.28 -10.17
N CYS A 117 -4.58 -7.42 -8.88
CA CYS A 117 -3.30 -6.98 -8.30
C CYS A 117 -2.10 -7.80 -8.75
N PHE A 118 -2.29 -9.01 -9.28
CA PHE A 118 -1.21 -9.82 -9.85
C PHE A 118 -0.96 -9.52 -11.32
N ILE A 119 -2.02 -9.13 -12.06
CA ILE A 119 -1.93 -8.76 -13.48
C ILE A 119 -1.30 -7.39 -13.66
N LEU A 120 -1.64 -6.47 -12.75
CA LEU A 120 -0.89 -5.23 -12.58
C LEU A 120 0.48 -5.66 -12.02
#